data_AF-A0AAJ7CD48-F1
#
_entry.id   AF-A0AAJ7CD48-F1
#
_cell.length_a   1.000
_cell.length_b   1.000
_cell.length_c   1.000
_cell.angle_alpha   90.00
_cell.angle_beta   90.00
_cell.angle_gamma   90.00
#
_symmetry.space_group_name_H-M   'P 1'
#
loop_
_entity.id
_entity.type
_entity.pdbx_description
1 polymer ?
#
loop_
_entity_poly.entity_id
_entity_poly.type
_entity_poly.pdbx_seq_one_letter_code
_entity_poly.pdbx_strand_id
1 'polypeptide(L)'
;MKKVDQIYYAVYPSSSESEPYYESDSSEARRRLQQSPTHAKFYKYLREREEMIRLHEVWKDTITDPGFTESIEASCLMEVRLRDERVEYKYTPAYENGFYYFRITLVYMKPLRKWILSPGRCRLPGSMSLRGKMKGGTLNPVSERVMRLLHKVRQNIDVYMKRFMYIQRFVDYFIENYFNDGEIGEDLELKELTIVLKEKAWPIGIDKTCWRDIIHLYITLDDDYIAQDVTYKYTHQKKADPVVIHNCKLQLENRIRVFFSYEINEAFKKFMGQEQVSLDQE
;
A
#
# COMPACT_ATOMS: atom_id res chain seq x y z
N MET A 1 16.90 -31.50 -20.43
CA MET A 1 15.60 -32.10 -20.05
C MET A 1 15.84 -33.30 -19.16
N LYS A 2 15.33 -33.31 -17.92
CA LYS A 2 14.91 -34.55 -17.23
C LYS A 2 13.80 -34.24 -16.22
N LYS A 3 12.59 -34.70 -16.55
CA LYS A 3 11.55 -35.06 -15.58
C LYS A 3 11.99 -36.36 -14.91
N VAL A 4 11.79 -36.47 -13.61
CA VAL A 4 11.92 -37.72 -12.85
C VAL A 4 10.52 -38.08 -12.39
N ASP A 5 9.92 -39.04 -13.07
CA ASP A 5 8.88 -39.91 -12.54
C ASP A 5 9.50 -41.31 -12.49
N GLN A 6 9.59 -41.91 -11.30
CA GLN A 6 9.35 -43.34 -11.12
C GLN A 6 9.25 -43.71 -9.64
N ILE A 7 8.09 -44.28 -9.34
CA ILE A 7 7.62 -44.81 -8.05
C ILE A 7 8.28 -46.18 -7.84
N TYR A 8 8.88 -46.41 -6.67
CA TYR A 8 9.27 -47.75 -6.21
C TYR A 8 8.31 -48.21 -5.11
N TYR A 9 7.53 -49.25 -5.41
CA TYR A 9 6.84 -50.07 -4.41
C TYR A 9 7.87 -50.95 -3.71
N ALA A 10 7.96 -50.88 -2.38
CA ALA A 10 8.64 -51.89 -1.60
C ALA A 10 7.65 -53.03 -1.30
N VAL A 11 7.74 -54.11 -2.08
CA VAL A 11 7.16 -55.42 -1.75
C VAL A 11 8.21 -56.12 -0.88
N TYR A 12 7.91 -56.31 0.41
CA TYR A 12 8.70 -57.21 1.25
C TYR A 12 8.15 -58.64 1.12
N PRO A 13 8.99 -59.64 0.84
CA PRO A 13 8.60 -61.04 0.94
C PRO A 13 8.47 -61.42 2.42
N SER A 14 7.31 -61.98 2.76
CA SER A 14 7.03 -62.65 4.02
C SER A 14 7.82 -63.94 4.12
N SER A 15 8.83 -63.99 4.98
CA SER A 15 9.28 -65.23 5.63
C SER A 15 10.31 -64.90 6.72
N SER A 16 9.84 -64.60 7.92
CA SER A 16 10.57 -64.94 9.14
C SER A 16 9.54 -65.28 10.21
N GLU A 17 9.55 -66.55 10.62
CA GLU A 17 8.96 -66.99 11.87
C GLU A 17 9.50 -66.11 13.02
N SER A 18 8.62 -65.75 13.96
CA SER A 18 8.83 -64.88 15.13
C SER A 18 8.80 -63.35 14.91
N GLU A 19 7.71 -62.81 14.38
CA GLU A 19 7.31 -61.47 14.82
C GLU A 19 6.67 -61.61 16.21
N PRO A 20 7.20 -60.96 17.27
CA PRO A 20 6.53 -60.95 18.56
C PRO A 20 5.16 -60.31 18.34
N TYR A 21 4.12 -61.02 18.79
CA TYR A 21 2.73 -60.59 18.77
C TYR A 21 2.62 -59.12 19.18
N TYR A 22 2.52 -58.23 18.18
CA TYR A 22 2.45 -56.80 18.42
C TYR A 22 0.99 -56.49 18.75
N GLU A 23 0.64 -56.50 20.04
CA GLU A 23 -0.66 -56.03 20.52
C GLU A 23 -0.75 -54.50 20.34
N SER A 24 -0.93 -54.05 19.10
CA SER A 24 -1.21 -52.65 18.74
C SER A 24 -2.54 -52.15 19.33
N ASP A 25 -3.36 -53.06 19.83
CA ASP A 25 -4.62 -52.79 20.54
C ASP A 25 -4.52 -52.88 22.06
N SER A 26 -3.36 -53.27 22.62
CA SER A 26 -3.17 -53.13 24.06
C SER A 26 -3.11 -51.65 24.44
N SER A 27 -3.89 -51.27 25.46
CA SER A 27 -3.92 -49.90 25.97
C SER A 27 -2.54 -49.41 26.42
N GLU A 28 -1.66 -50.34 26.80
CA GLU A 28 -0.30 -50.08 27.23
C GLU A 28 0.66 -49.83 26.06
N ALA A 29 0.59 -50.59 24.96
CA ALA A 29 1.36 -50.32 23.76
C ALA A 29 0.95 -48.98 23.12
N ARG A 30 -0.35 -48.65 23.12
CA ARG A 30 -0.83 -47.32 22.71
C ARG A 30 -0.30 -46.20 23.60
N ARG A 31 -0.24 -46.39 24.93
CA ARG A 31 0.36 -45.42 25.85
C ARG A 31 1.86 -45.26 25.60
N ARG A 32 2.62 -46.34 25.41
CA ARG A 32 4.07 -46.28 25.11
C ARG A 32 4.35 -45.63 23.75
N LEU A 33 3.52 -45.91 22.74
CA LEU A 33 3.56 -45.22 21.45
C LEU A 33 3.25 -43.73 21.59
N GLN A 34 2.22 -43.35 22.35
CA GLN A 34 1.91 -41.94 22.65
C GLN A 34 3.01 -41.23 23.45
N GLN A 35 3.79 -41.97 24.24
CA GLN A 35 4.96 -41.47 24.99
C GLN A 35 6.23 -41.40 24.13
N SER A 36 6.26 -42.03 22.95
CA SER A 36 7.40 -41.94 22.03
C SER A 36 7.54 -40.52 21.48
N PRO A 37 8.74 -39.90 21.52
CA PRO A 37 8.93 -38.49 21.14
C PRO A 37 8.49 -38.13 19.72
N THR A 38 8.59 -39.05 18.76
CA THR A 38 8.17 -38.86 17.36
C THR A 38 6.67 -39.03 17.19
N HIS A 39 6.09 -40.03 17.83
CA HIS A 39 4.65 -40.27 17.81
C HIS A 39 3.87 -39.20 18.59
N ALA A 40 4.38 -38.75 19.74
CA ALA A 40 3.81 -37.66 20.52
C ALA A 40 3.71 -36.36 19.70
N LYS A 41 4.77 -36.04 18.93
CA LYS A 41 4.78 -34.90 17.99
C LYS A 41 3.75 -35.07 16.87
N PHE A 42 3.61 -36.26 16.32
CA PHE A 42 2.62 -36.56 15.28
C PHE A 42 1.17 -36.44 15.79
N TYR A 43 0.85 -37.02 16.95
CA TYR A 43 -0.47 -36.88 17.58
C TYR A 43 -0.78 -35.45 17.98
N LYS A 44 0.22 -34.71 18.47
CA LYS A 44 0.08 -33.27 18.73
C LYS A 44 -0.32 -32.53 17.46
N TYR A 45 0.35 -32.78 16.33
CA TYR A 45 0.02 -32.19 15.05
C TYR A 45 -1.40 -32.54 14.56
N LEU A 46 -1.82 -33.80 14.71
CA LEU A 46 -3.18 -34.23 14.35
C LEU A 46 -4.25 -33.50 15.18
N ARG A 47 -4.08 -33.44 16.50
CA ARG A 47 -5.01 -32.71 17.39
C ARG A 47 -5.07 -31.22 17.07
N GLU A 48 -3.91 -30.60 16.83
CA GLU A 48 -3.84 -29.19 16.40
C GLU A 48 -4.58 -28.98 15.08
N ARG A 49 -4.48 -29.93 14.14
CA ARG A 49 -5.19 -29.88 12.85
C ARG A 49 -6.69 -30.02 13.00
N GLU A 50 -7.16 -30.94 13.83
CA GLU A 50 -8.58 -31.13 14.14
C GLU A 50 -9.17 -29.87 14.78
N GLU A 51 -8.46 -29.28 15.74
CA GLU A 51 -8.88 -28.03 16.37
C GLU A 51 -8.96 -26.88 15.36
N MET A 52 -7.98 -26.75 14.47
CA MET A 52 -8.02 -25.73 13.41
C MET A 52 -9.16 -25.94 12.40
N ILE A 53 -9.58 -27.18 12.16
CA ILE A 53 -10.77 -27.48 11.35
C ILE A 53 -12.03 -27.05 12.11
N ARG A 54 -12.13 -27.43 13.38
CA ARG A 54 -13.25 -27.06 14.25
C ARG A 54 -13.45 -25.55 14.34
N LEU A 55 -12.37 -24.78 14.51
CA LEU A 55 -12.42 -23.31 14.52
C LEU A 55 -13.00 -22.73 13.22
N HIS A 56 -12.73 -23.36 12.08
CA HIS A 56 -13.31 -22.92 10.82
C HIS A 56 -14.79 -23.29 10.68
N GLU A 57 -15.22 -24.45 11.19
CA GLU A 57 -16.65 -24.77 11.23
C GLU A 57 -17.41 -23.81 12.15
N VAL A 58 -16.86 -23.50 13.34
CA VAL A 58 -17.41 -22.47 14.24
C VAL A 58 -17.51 -21.12 13.53
N TRP A 59 -16.53 -20.75 12.71
CA TRP A 59 -16.61 -19.53 11.90
C TRP A 59 -17.83 -19.54 10.95
N LYS A 60 -18.10 -20.65 10.26
CA LYS A 60 -19.25 -20.73 9.35
C LYS A 60 -20.57 -20.56 10.08
N ASP A 61 -20.68 -21.09 11.29
CA ASP A 61 -21.86 -20.89 12.13
C ASP A 61 -21.96 -19.42 12.58
N THR A 62 -20.86 -18.86 13.08
CA THR A 62 -20.80 -17.47 13.60
C THR A 62 -21.21 -16.43 12.56
N ILE A 63 -20.83 -16.61 11.28
CA ILE A 63 -21.18 -15.63 10.23
C ILE A 63 -22.65 -15.61 9.87
N THR A 64 -23.43 -16.60 10.31
CA THR A 64 -24.89 -16.63 10.13
C THR A 64 -25.62 -15.90 11.25
N ASP A 65 -24.93 -15.54 12.32
CA ASP A 65 -25.52 -14.83 13.46
C ASP A 65 -25.95 -13.41 13.07
N PRO A 66 -27.23 -13.05 13.27
CA PRO A 66 -27.70 -11.69 13.04
C PRO A 66 -26.96 -10.68 13.92
N GLY A 67 -26.53 -9.55 13.36
CA GLY A 67 -25.81 -8.52 14.12
C GLY A 67 -24.29 -8.73 14.18
N PHE A 68 -23.77 -9.90 13.79
CA PHE A 68 -22.33 -10.16 13.86
C PHE A 68 -21.56 -9.27 12.87
N THR A 69 -22.05 -9.14 11.63
CA THR A 69 -21.44 -8.27 10.61
C THR A 69 -21.42 -6.83 11.09
N GLU A 70 -22.55 -6.32 11.57
CA GLU A 70 -22.72 -4.97 12.09
C GLU A 70 -21.77 -4.69 13.27
N SER A 71 -21.56 -5.67 14.15
CA SER A 71 -20.61 -5.52 15.27
C SER A 71 -19.16 -5.35 14.80
N ILE A 72 -18.78 -6.02 13.71
CA ILE A 72 -17.45 -5.90 13.12
C ILE A 72 -17.33 -4.57 12.40
N GLU A 73 -18.34 -4.17 11.62
CA GLU A 73 -18.38 -2.87 10.95
C GLU A 73 -18.27 -1.72 11.95
N ALA A 74 -18.96 -1.80 13.09
CA ALA A 74 -18.84 -0.83 14.18
C ALA A 74 -17.43 -0.79 14.78
N SER A 75 -16.74 -1.92 14.82
CA SER A 75 -15.39 -2.05 15.40
C SER A 75 -14.29 -1.54 14.48
N CYS A 76 -14.39 -1.76 13.17
CA CYS A 76 -13.37 -1.37 12.20
C CYS A 76 -13.72 -0.13 11.38
N LEU A 77 -14.97 0.32 11.42
CA LEU A 77 -15.52 1.46 10.68
C LEU A 77 -15.31 1.31 9.17
N MET A 78 -15.58 0.11 8.65
CA MET A 78 -15.51 -0.28 7.24
C MET A 78 -16.74 -1.15 6.91
N GLU A 79 -17.17 -1.17 5.64
CA GLU A 79 -18.16 -2.14 5.15
C GLU A 79 -17.53 -3.54 5.15
N VAL A 80 -18.25 -4.54 5.66
CA VAL A 80 -17.75 -5.91 5.84
C VAL A 80 -18.63 -6.90 5.08
N ARG A 81 -17.99 -7.81 4.34
CA ARG A 81 -18.68 -8.94 3.71
C ARG A 81 -18.06 -10.24 4.19
N LEU A 82 -18.85 -11.02 4.92
CA LEU A 82 -18.46 -12.30 5.50
C LEU A 82 -18.93 -13.45 4.61
N ARG A 83 -18.06 -14.45 4.42
CA ARG A 83 -18.33 -15.72 3.75
C ARG A 83 -17.48 -16.81 4.40
N ASP A 84 -17.83 -18.07 4.17
CA ASP A 84 -17.14 -19.24 4.72
C ASP A 84 -15.62 -19.14 4.55
N GLU A 85 -15.16 -18.87 3.34
CA GLU A 85 -13.72 -18.90 3.00
C GLU A 85 -13.16 -17.50 2.69
N ARG A 86 -13.95 -16.45 2.87
CA ARG A 86 -13.56 -15.09 2.51
C ARG A 86 -14.15 -14.05 3.44
N VAL A 87 -13.31 -13.12 3.85
CA VAL A 87 -13.74 -11.90 4.53
C VAL A 87 -13.23 -10.70 3.74
N GLU A 88 -14.13 -9.77 3.44
CA GLU A 88 -13.80 -8.55 2.71
C GLU A 88 -14.11 -7.34 3.58
N TYR A 89 -13.14 -6.43 3.69
CA TYR A 89 -13.28 -5.13 4.34
C TYR A 89 -13.15 -4.07 3.25
N LYS A 90 -14.14 -3.21 3.13
CA LYS A 90 -14.17 -2.13 2.15
C LYS A 90 -14.31 -0.80 2.85
N TYR A 91 -13.41 0.12 2.53
CA TYR A 91 -13.41 1.47 3.07
C TYR A 91 -13.61 2.48 1.96
N THR A 92 -14.62 3.32 2.13
CA THR A 92 -14.92 4.46 1.27
C THR A 92 -14.69 5.72 2.10
N PRO A 93 -13.61 6.47 1.87
CA PRO A 93 -13.34 7.67 2.62
C PRO A 93 -14.33 8.78 2.25
N ALA A 94 -14.71 9.59 3.23
CA ALA A 94 -15.69 10.66 3.05
C ALA A 94 -15.05 11.88 2.37
N TYR A 95 -15.00 11.86 1.03
CA TYR A 95 -14.58 13.00 0.20
C TYR A 95 -15.64 13.31 -0.85
N GLU A 96 -15.68 14.58 -1.28
CA GLU A 96 -16.75 15.24 -2.06
C GLU A 96 -17.25 14.45 -3.28
N ASN A 97 -16.43 13.54 -3.84
CA ASN A 97 -16.76 12.81 -5.06
C ASN A 97 -16.95 11.29 -4.92
N GLY A 98 -16.83 10.67 -3.74
CA GLY A 98 -17.27 9.27 -3.49
C GLY A 98 -16.71 8.13 -4.38
N PHE A 99 -15.84 8.40 -5.35
CA PHE A 99 -15.39 7.41 -6.35
C PHE A 99 -14.27 6.49 -5.85
N TYR A 100 -13.60 6.86 -4.75
CA TYR A 100 -12.48 6.09 -4.23
C TYR A 100 -12.97 5.06 -3.22
N TYR A 101 -12.56 3.81 -3.41
CA TYR A 101 -12.74 2.77 -2.41
C TYR A 101 -11.49 1.90 -2.32
N PHE A 102 -11.25 1.43 -1.11
CA PHE A 102 -10.13 0.59 -0.75
C PHE A 102 -10.65 -0.72 -0.20
N ARG A 103 -9.94 -1.81 -0.47
CA ARG A 103 -10.39 -3.14 -0.13
C ARG A 103 -9.27 -3.98 0.46
N ILE A 104 -9.57 -4.70 1.52
CA ILE A 104 -8.70 -5.73 2.09
C ILE A 104 -9.49 -7.02 2.12
N THR A 105 -8.92 -8.08 1.56
CA THR A 105 -9.59 -9.39 1.52
C THR A 105 -8.74 -10.41 2.24
N LEU A 106 -9.32 -11.10 3.22
CA LEU A 106 -8.78 -12.30 3.83
C LEU A 106 -9.39 -13.54 3.17
N VAL A 107 -8.56 -14.54 2.94
CA VAL A 107 -8.98 -15.84 2.39
C VAL A 107 -8.50 -16.96 3.30
N TYR A 108 -9.38 -17.92 3.55
CA TYR A 108 -9.05 -19.11 4.32
C TYR A 108 -8.26 -20.10 3.45
N MET A 109 -7.03 -20.40 3.85
CA MET A 109 -6.16 -21.33 3.16
C MET A 109 -6.27 -22.70 3.81
N LYS A 110 -7.07 -23.60 3.21
CA LYS A 110 -7.27 -24.97 3.70
C LYS A 110 -5.96 -25.72 4.03
N PRO A 111 -4.90 -25.69 3.20
CA PRO A 111 -3.65 -26.40 3.54
C PRO A 111 -2.97 -25.87 4.81
N LEU A 112 -3.09 -24.57 5.07
CA LEU A 112 -2.50 -23.89 6.23
C LEU A 112 -3.47 -23.80 7.42
N ARG A 113 -4.76 -24.06 7.18
CA ARG A 113 -5.89 -23.86 8.10
C ARG A 113 -5.91 -22.47 8.75
N LYS A 114 -5.57 -21.45 7.97
CA LYS A 114 -5.45 -20.07 8.44
C LYS A 114 -5.96 -19.08 7.42
N TRP A 115 -6.42 -17.95 7.92
CA TRP A 115 -6.77 -16.77 7.14
C TRP A 115 -5.52 -15.98 6.77
N ILE A 116 -5.37 -15.69 5.49
CA ILE A 116 -4.25 -14.88 4.97
C ILE A 116 -4.78 -13.71 4.13
N LEU A 117 -3.95 -12.68 3.98
CA LEU A 117 -4.20 -11.60 3.03
C LEU A 117 -4.23 -12.15 1.61
N SER A 118 -5.26 -11.79 0.85
CA SER A 118 -5.40 -12.17 -0.55
C SER A 118 -4.44 -11.34 -1.42
N PRO A 119 -3.49 -11.96 -2.13
CA PRO A 119 -2.45 -11.25 -2.88
C PRO A 119 -2.98 -10.50 -4.12
N GLY A 120 -4.21 -10.78 -4.59
CA GLY A 120 -4.76 -10.15 -5.80
C GLY A 120 -6.14 -9.52 -5.62
N ARG A 121 -6.67 -9.47 -4.39
CA ARG A 121 -8.01 -8.92 -4.12
C ARG A 121 -7.97 -7.71 -3.18
N CYS A 122 -6.82 -7.38 -2.63
CA CYS A 122 -6.64 -6.13 -1.90
C CYS A 122 -6.42 -4.97 -2.89
N ARG A 123 -7.08 -3.85 -2.65
CA ARG A 123 -6.94 -2.58 -3.38
C ARG A 123 -6.54 -1.51 -2.37
N LEU A 124 -5.27 -1.16 -2.36
CA LEU A 124 -4.67 -0.14 -1.50
C LEU A 124 -3.80 0.80 -2.34
N PRO A 125 -3.50 2.02 -1.85
CA PRO A 125 -2.51 2.88 -2.48
C PRO A 125 -1.16 2.16 -2.65
N GLY A 126 -0.42 2.46 -3.72
CA GLY A 126 0.87 1.82 -4.01
C GLY A 126 1.91 2.02 -2.89
N SER A 127 1.82 3.15 -2.19
CA SER A 127 2.62 3.48 -1.00
C SER A 127 2.29 2.63 0.24
N MET A 128 1.16 1.91 0.25
CA MET A 128 0.73 1.09 1.38
C MET A 128 0.98 -0.39 1.15
N SER A 129 1.91 -0.94 1.92
CA SER A 129 2.22 -2.37 1.90
C SER A 129 1.66 -3.11 3.11
N LEU A 130 0.81 -4.11 2.85
CA LEU A 130 0.43 -5.12 3.85
C LEU A 130 1.40 -6.31 3.88
N ARG A 131 2.47 -6.28 3.08
CA ARG A 131 3.44 -7.38 3.03
C ARG A 131 4.00 -7.62 4.43
N GLY A 132 3.98 -8.88 4.85
CA GLY A 132 4.50 -9.29 6.15
C GLY A 132 3.59 -9.00 7.36
N LYS A 133 2.56 -8.12 7.25
CA LYS A 133 1.68 -7.77 8.38
C LYS A 133 0.87 -8.96 8.91
N MET A 134 0.57 -9.93 8.03
CA MET A 134 -0.06 -11.20 8.37
C MET A 134 0.77 -12.40 7.87
N LYS A 135 2.09 -12.32 8.00
CA LYS A 135 2.98 -13.44 7.67
C LYS A 135 2.61 -14.66 8.53
N GLY A 136 2.26 -15.77 7.89
CA GLY A 136 1.85 -17.00 8.58
C GLY A 136 0.36 -17.09 8.96
N GLY A 137 -0.45 -16.07 8.61
CA GLY A 137 -1.91 -16.06 8.75
C GLY A 137 -2.44 -15.85 10.17
N THR A 138 -3.76 -15.85 10.31
CA THR A 138 -4.49 -15.82 11.58
C THR A 138 -5.51 -16.95 11.65
N LEU A 139 -5.84 -17.41 12.86
CA LEU A 139 -6.91 -18.39 13.07
C LEU A 139 -8.30 -17.74 13.02
N ASN A 140 -8.38 -16.46 13.42
CA ASN A 140 -9.63 -15.71 13.44
C ASN A 140 -9.48 -14.43 12.59
N PRO A 141 -10.28 -14.28 11.51
CA PRO A 141 -10.18 -13.13 10.61
C PRO A 141 -10.71 -11.84 11.24
N VAL A 142 -11.45 -11.92 12.34
CA VAL A 142 -12.02 -10.77 13.07
C VAL A 142 -11.40 -10.56 14.46
N SER A 143 -10.27 -11.20 14.73
CA SER A 143 -9.54 -11.00 15.99
C SER A 143 -9.13 -9.54 16.21
N GLU A 144 -8.93 -9.15 17.48
CA GLU A 144 -8.46 -7.82 17.87
C GLU A 144 -7.18 -7.39 17.12
N ARG A 145 -6.27 -8.34 16.85
CA ARG A 145 -5.07 -8.09 16.04
C ARG A 145 -5.42 -7.65 14.62
N VAL A 146 -6.39 -8.30 13.98
CA VAL A 146 -6.84 -7.92 12.63
C VAL A 146 -7.56 -6.58 12.70
N MET A 147 -8.44 -6.36 13.67
CA MET A 147 -9.15 -5.08 13.83
C MET A 147 -8.19 -3.91 14.00
N ARG A 148 -7.15 -4.04 14.82
CA ARG A 148 -6.10 -3.01 14.96
C ARG A 148 -5.34 -2.76 13.65
N LEU A 149 -5.06 -3.80 12.88
CA LEU A 149 -4.44 -3.65 11.56
C LEU A 149 -5.36 -2.86 10.61
N LEU A 150 -6.64 -3.22 10.54
CA LEU A 150 -7.63 -2.54 9.70
C LEU A 150 -7.79 -1.08 10.08
N HIS A 151 -7.88 -0.78 11.39
CA HIS A 151 -7.97 0.59 11.88
C HIS A 151 -6.76 1.43 11.45
N LYS A 152 -5.55 0.88 11.58
CA LYS A 152 -4.32 1.56 11.14
C LYS A 152 -4.30 1.77 9.63
N VAL A 153 -4.74 0.78 8.84
CA VAL A 153 -4.81 0.93 7.39
C VAL A 153 -5.82 2.00 6.99
N ARG A 154 -6.98 2.05 7.64
CA ARG A 154 -7.98 3.11 7.44
C ARG A 154 -7.40 4.50 7.71
N GLN A 155 -6.77 4.71 8.86
CA GLN A 155 -6.12 5.99 9.18
C GLN A 155 -5.07 6.39 8.14
N ASN A 156 -4.28 5.43 7.68
CA ASN A 156 -3.30 5.69 6.63
C ASN A 156 -3.98 6.07 5.30
N ILE A 157 -5.09 5.42 4.95
CA ILE A 157 -5.91 5.77 3.78
C ILE A 157 -6.43 7.20 3.90
N ASP A 158 -6.90 7.62 5.06
CA ASP A 158 -7.40 8.97 5.27
C ASP A 158 -6.33 10.03 5.03
N VAL A 159 -5.13 9.81 5.58
CA VAL A 159 -3.96 10.68 5.36
C VAL A 159 -3.57 10.71 3.88
N TYR A 160 -3.50 9.54 3.24
CA TYR A 160 -3.19 9.44 1.82
C TYR A 160 -4.22 10.19 0.97
N MET A 161 -5.52 10.03 1.25
CA MET A 161 -6.57 10.68 0.48
C MET A 161 -6.55 12.19 0.66
N LYS A 162 -6.28 12.69 1.87
CA LYS A 162 -6.13 14.13 2.11
C LYS A 162 -5.01 14.71 1.22
N ARG A 163 -3.86 14.02 1.20
CA ARG A 163 -2.71 14.39 0.36
C ARG A 163 -3.02 14.30 -1.13
N PHE A 164 -3.62 13.19 -1.56
CA PHE A 164 -4.01 12.97 -2.94
C PHE A 164 -4.95 14.07 -3.43
N MET A 165 -6.01 14.39 -2.68
CA MET A 165 -6.94 15.45 -3.06
C MET A 165 -6.26 16.82 -3.13
N TYR A 166 -5.34 17.11 -2.22
CA TYR A 166 -4.59 18.37 -2.22
C TYR A 166 -3.70 18.49 -3.47
N ILE A 167 -2.93 17.45 -3.79
CA ILE A 167 -2.06 17.43 -4.96
C ILE A 167 -2.87 17.40 -6.26
N GLN A 168 -3.98 16.67 -6.33
CA GLN A 168 -4.83 16.68 -7.53
C GLN A 168 -5.40 18.07 -7.79
N ARG A 169 -5.81 18.82 -6.76
CA ARG A 169 -6.22 20.24 -6.94
C ARG A 169 -5.09 21.11 -7.50
N PHE A 170 -3.86 20.88 -7.06
CA PHE A 170 -2.70 21.57 -7.62
C PHE A 170 -2.42 21.17 -9.08
N VAL A 171 -2.50 19.87 -9.39
CA VAL A 171 -2.34 19.34 -10.75
C VAL A 171 -3.42 19.90 -11.68
N ASP A 172 -4.68 19.91 -11.26
CA ASP A 172 -5.81 20.47 -12.01
C ASP A 172 -5.56 21.96 -12.30
N TYR A 173 -5.19 22.74 -11.27
CA TYR A 173 -4.81 24.14 -11.43
C TYR A 173 -3.64 24.31 -12.42
N PHE A 174 -2.60 23.49 -12.30
CA PHE A 174 -1.44 23.56 -13.20
C PHE A 174 -1.83 23.26 -14.64
N ILE A 175 -2.63 22.22 -14.86
CA ILE A 175 -3.14 21.83 -16.17
C ILE A 175 -3.98 22.98 -16.74
N GLU A 176 -4.98 23.48 -16.02
CA GLU A 176 -5.86 24.55 -16.50
C GLU A 176 -5.09 25.80 -16.96
N ASN A 177 -3.96 26.12 -16.31
CA ASN A 177 -3.19 27.33 -16.58
C ASN A 177 -2.00 27.11 -17.52
N TYR A 178 -1.45 25.89 -17.63
CA TYR A 178 -0.16 25.63 -18.27
C TYR A 178 -0.09 24.37 -19.15
N PHE A 179 -1.20 23.65 -19.38
CA PHE A 179 -1.24 22.32 -20.03
C PHE A 179 -0.39 22.13 -21.29
N ASN A 180 -0.26 23.15 -22.15
CA ASN A 180 0.47 23.02 -23.41
C ASN A 180 1.99 23.20 -23.26
N ASP A 181 2.41 23.90 -22.21
CA ASP A 181 3.78 24.40 -22.07
C ASP A 181 4.44 23.93 -20.76
N GLY A 182 3.75 23.05 -20.01
CA GLY A 182 4.24 22.47 -18.78
C GLY A 182 3.83 21.01 -18.59
N GLU A 183 4.63 20.28 -17.83
CA GLU A 183 4.35 18.89 -17.45
C GLU A 183 4.47 18.78 -15.93
N ILE A 184 3.60 17.97 -15.31
CA ILE A 184 3.67 17.66 -13.89
C ILE A 184 3.66 16.15 -13.70
N GLY A 185 4.48 15.65 -12.80
CA GLY A 185 4.48 14.26 -12.38
C GLY A 185 4.64 14.15 -10.87
N GLU A 186 3.93 13.19 -10.29
CA GLU A 186 4.00 12.84 -8.88
C GLU A 186 4.55 11.43 -8.68
N ASP A 187 5.18 11.19 -7.53
CA ASP A 187 5.54 9.84 -7.10
C ASP A 187 4.34 9.09 -6.46
N LEU A 188 4.50 7.80 -6.21
CA LEU A 188 3.44 6.95 -5.64
C LEU A 188 3.12 7.29 -4.17
N GLU A 189 4.04 7.91 -3.43
CA GLU A 189 3.82 8.38 -2.05
C GLU A 189 3.26 9.80 -1.99
N LEU A 190 3.18 10.48 -3.14
CA LEU A 190 2.72 11.86 -3.30
C LEU A 190 3.55 12.85 -2.47
N LYS A 191 4.83 12.54 -2.27
CA LYS A 191 5.80 13.37 -1.54
C LYS A 191 6.73 14.10 -2.49
N GLU A 192 6.85 13.65 -3.72
CA GLU A 192 7.74 14.24 -4.71
C GLU A 192 6.91 14.73 -5.90
N LEU A 193 7.11 15.99 -6.26
CA LEU A 193 6.55 16.61 -7.45
C LEU A 193 7.68 16.98 -8.39
N THR A 194 7.55 16.56 -9.65
CA THR A 194 8.39 17.01 -10.75
C THR A 194 7.56 17.92 -11.64
N ILE A 195 8.01 19.16 -11.81
CA ILE A 195 7.35 20.14 -12.68
C ILE A 195 8.32 20.53 -13.78
N VAL A 196 7.87 20.48 -15.02
CA VAL A 196 8.61 20.93 -16.20
C VAL A 196 7.94 22.17 -16.74
N LEU A 197 8.69 23.24 -16.92
CA LEU A 197 8.22 24.53 -17.41
C LEU A 197 8.94 24.89 -18.70
N LYS A 198 8.18 25.21 -19.74
CA LYS A 198 8.64 25.58 -21.08
C LYS A 198 7.87 26.79 -21.57
N GLU A 199 8.37 27.46 -22.61
CA GLU A 199 7.63 28.44 -23.41
C GLU A 199 6.74 29.43 -22.63
N LYS A 200 5.42 29.22 -22.58
CA LYS A 200 4.44 30.08 -21.89
C LYS A 200 4.23 29.74 -20.42
N ALA A 201 4.65 28.56 -19.98
CA ALA A 201 4.74 28.21 -18.56
C ALA A 201 6.04 28.74 -17.93
N TRP A 202 6.73 29.69 -18.58
CA TRP A 202 7.93 30.30 -18.06
C TRP A 202 7.60 31.35 -16.97
N PRO A 203 8.27 31.34 -15.81
CA PRO A 203 8.00 32.31 -14.74
C PRO A 203 8.24 33.76 -15.17
N ILE A 204 7.33 34.66 -14.80
CA ILE A 204 7.39 36.08 -15.21
C ILE A 204 8.60 36.76 -14.57
N GLY A 205 9.42 37.43 -15.38
CA GLY A 205 10.60 38.16 -14.89
C GLY A 205 11.82 37.28 -14.58
N ILE A 206 11.82 36.02 -15.03
CA ILE A 206 13.05 35.23 -15.12
C ILE A 206 13.56 35.29 -16.57
N ASP A 207 14.84 35.62 -16.74
CA ASP A 207 15.47 35.68 -18.04
C ASP A 207 15.57 34.27 -18.66
N LYS A 208 15.35 34.17 -19.97
CA LYS A 208 15.60 32.94 -20.75
C LYS A 208 16.50 33.23 -21.94
N THR A 209 17.37 32.27 -22.26
CA THR A 209 18.30 32.38 -23.39
C THR A 209 17.58 32.20 -24.72
N CYS A 210 16.55 31.36 -24.77
CA CYS A 210 15.69 31.20 -25.92
C CYS A 210 14.33 30.59 -25.56
N TRP A 211 13.45 30.45 -26.55
CA TRP A 211 12.12 29.84 -26.36
C TRP A 211 12.16 28.34 -26.05
N ARG A 212 13.26 27.63 -26.39
CA ARG A 212 13.44 26.18 -26.15
C ARG A 212 13.98 25.84 -24.76
N ASP A 213 14.15 26.85 -23.92
CA ASP A 213 14.67 26.68 -22.59
C ASP A 213 13.67 25.95 -21.69
N ILE A 214 14.19 25.12 -20.79
CA ILE A 214 13.38 24.26 -19.93
C ILE A 214 13.87 24.38 -18.49
N ILE A 215 12.94 24.59 -17.57
CA ILE A 215 13.18 24.43 -16.13
C ILE A 215 12.53 23.11 -15.69
N HIS A 216 13.32 22.26 -15.05
CA HIS A 216 12.80 21.14 -14.27
C HIS A 216 12.89 21.52 -12.79
N LEU A 217 11.77 21.48 -12.08
CA LEU A 217 11.68 21.62 -10.64
C LEU A 217 11.42 20.24 -10.03
N TYR A 218 12.14 19.93 -8.97
CA TYR A 218 11.94 18.74 -8.16
C TYR A 218 11.67 19.19 -6.73
N ILE A 219 10.47 18.92 -6.24
CA ILE A 219 9.98 19.42 -4.96
C ILE A 219 9.66 18.22 -4.08
N THR A 220 10.26 18.17 -2.89
CA THR A 220 9.93 17.19 -1.85
C THR A 220 9.06 17.86 -0.80
N LEU A 221 7.92 17.26 -0.49
CA LEU A 221 6.91 17.76 0.44
C LEU A 221 6.95 17.00 1.77
N ASP A 222 6.64 17.72 2.84
CA ASP A 222 6.39 17.13 4.15
C ASP A 222 4.93 16.64 4.32
N ASP A 223 4.57 16.28 5.56
CA ASP A 223 3.23 15.84 5.88
C ASP A 223 2.20 16.99 5.92
N ASP A 224 2.66 18.24 6.00
CA ASP A 224 1.86 19.47 6.00
C ASP A 224 1.81 20.16 4.62
N TYR A 225 2.34 19.49 3.57
CA TYR A 225 2.38 19.96 2.18
C TYR A 225 3.26 21.20 1.95
N ILE A 226 4.23 21.42 2.84
CA ILE A 226 5.27 22.43 2.71
C ILE A 226 6.49 21.76 2.07
N ALA A 227 7.21 22.50 1.20
CA ALA A 227 8.42 21.95 0.61
C ALA A 227 9.53 21.83 1.65
N GLN A 228 10.09 20.63 1.79
CA GLN A 228 11.30 20.36 2.58
C GLN A 228 12.56 20.60 1.77
N ASP A 229 12.51 20.26 0.49
CA ASP A 229 13.60 20.46 -0.45
C ASP A 229 13.05 20.85 -1.82
N VAL A 230 13.77 21.74 -2.50
CA VAL A 230 13.47 22.15 -3.86
C VAL A 230 14.77 22.27 -4.63
N THR A 231 14.93 21.39 -5.61
CA THR A 231 16.06 21.44 -6.54
C THR A 231 15.56 21.75 -7.94
N TYR A 232 16.45 22.28 -8.78
CA TYR A 232 16.11 22.57 -10.16
C TYR A 232 17.22 22.21 -11.13
N LYS A 233 16.81 21.92 -12.37
CA LYS A 233 17.71 21.79 -13.52
C LYS A 233 17.24 22.72 -14.61
N TYR A 234 18.13 23.65 -14.98
CA TYR A 234 17.92 24.53 -16.12
C TYR A 234 18.62 23.97 -17.36
N THR A 235 17.85 23.67 -18.40
CA THR A 235 18.34 23.17 -19.69
C THR A 235 18.24 24.29 -20.74
N HIS A 236 19.38 24.59 -21.37
CA HIS A 236 19.51 25.64 -22.39
C HIS A 236 20.32 25.13 -23.59
N GLN A 237 20.36 25.92 -24.67
CA GLN A 237 21.16 25.57 -25.85
C GLN A 237 22.67 25.64 -25.58
N LYS A 238 23.47 24.81 -26.25
CA LYS A 238 24.93 24.72 -26.06
C LYS A 238 25.70 26.01 -26.36
N LYS A 239 25.14 26.94 -27.14
CA LYS A 239 25.77 28.22 -27.52
C LYS A 239 25.11 29.45 -26.88
N ALA A 240 24.32 29.24 -25.82
CA ALA A 240 23.68 30.34 -25.12
C ALA A 240 24.71 31.24 -24.39
N ASP A 241 24.39 32.52 -24.25
CA ASP A 241 25.23 33.50 -23.57
C ASP A 241 25.45 33.12 -22.09
N PRO A 242 26.70 32.89 -21.64
CA PRO A 242 27.02 32.55 -20.26
C PRO A 242 26.48 33.54 -19.22
N VAL A 243 26.41 34.83 -19.56
CA VAL A 243 25.92 35.87 -18.64
C VAL A 243 24.42 35.70 -18.39
N VAL A 244 23.64 35.48 -19.46
CA VAL A 244 22.19 35.25 -19.36
C VAL A 244 21.90 33.96 -18.59
N ILE A 245 22.68 32.89 -18.83
CA ILE A 245 22.55 31.63 -18.08
C ILE A 245 22.79 31.85 -16.58
N HIS A 246 23.85 32.61 -16.22
CA HIS A 246 24.17 32.89 -14.82
C HIS A 246 23.06 33.70 -14.14
N ASN A 247 22.56 34.75 -14.80
CA ASN A 247 21.47 35.58 -14.28
C ASN A 247 20.18 34.78 -14.08
N CYS A 248 19.81 33.93 -15.05
CA CYS A 248 18.66 33.04 -14.96
C CYS A 248 18.77 32.12 -13.72
N LYS A 249 19.92 31.49 -13.50
CA LYS A 249 20.16 30.62 -12.34
C LYS A 249 20.04 31.38 -11.02
N LEU A 250 20.63 32.58 -10.93
CA LEU A 250 20.53 33.41 -9.73
C LEU A 250 19.08 33.82 -9.42
N GLN A 251 18.31 34.20 -10.45
CA GLN A 251 16.89 34.52 -10.32
C GLN A 251 16.08 33.30 -9.86
N LEU A 252 16.35 32.11 -10.42
CA LEU A 252 15.71 30.86 -10.00
C LEU A 252 16.03 30.51 -8.55
N GLU A 253 17.30 30.58 -8.15
CA GLU A 253 17.73 30.29 -6.76
C GLU A 253 17.06 31.20 -5.74
N ASN A 254 16.95 32.49 -6.05
CA ASN A 254 16.26 33.44 -5.18
C ASN A 254 14.76 33.13 -5.10
N ARG A 255 14.15 32.76 -6.23
CA ARG A 255 12.71 32.58 -6.32
C ARG A 255 12.23 31.25 -5.77
N ILE A 256 13.05 30.21 -5.82
CA ILE A 256 12.76 28.91 -5.21
C ILE A 256 12.52 29.03 -3.70
N ARG A 257 13.11 30.04 -3.04
CA ARG A 257 12.95 30.25 -1.59
C ARG A 257 11.49 30.39 -1.14
N VAL A 258 10.59 30.81 -2.02
CA VAL A 258 9.15 30.94 -1.70
C VAL A 258 8.52 29.61 -1.31
N PHE A 259 9.01 28.48 -1.83
CA PHE A 259 8.47 27.15 -1.51
C PHE A 259 8.69 26.71 -0.06
N PHE A 260 9.65 27.32 0.64
CA PHE A 260 9.89 27.04 2.06
C PHE A 260 9.07 27.93 3.00
N SER A 261 8.31 28.89 2.46
CA SER A 261 7.54 29.87 3.23
C SER A 261 6.03 29.75 3.06
N TYR A 262 5.57 29.01 2.05
CA TYR A 262 4.17 28.89 1.67
C TYR A 262 3.84 27.44 1.31
N GLU A 263 2.58 27.06 1.43
CA GLU A 263 2.12 25.78 0.88
C GLU A 263 2.27 25.74 -0.66
N ILE A 264 2.34 24.53 -1.23
CA ILE A 264 2.71 24.33 -2.64
C ILE A 264 1.92 25.19 -3.63
N ASN A 265 0.61 25.35 -3.44
CA ASN A 265 -0.26 26.09 -4.35
C ASN A 265 0.10 27.58 -4.39
N GLU A 266 0.26 28.19 -3.22
CA GLU A 266 0.62 29.60 -3.09
C GLU A 266 2.08 29.84 -3.49
N ALA A 267 2.97 28.95 -3.05
CA ALA A 267 4.37 28.98 -3.42
C ALA A 267 4.55 28.96 -4.94
N PHE A 268 3.82 28.09 -5.63
CA PHE A 268 3.89 27.98 -7.09
C PHE A 268 3.36 29.24 -7.79
N LYS A 269 2.23 29.82 -7.33
CA LYS A 269 1.71 31.10 -7.87
C LYS A 269 2.73 32.24 -7.73
N LYS A 270 3.34 32.36 -6.55
CA LYS A 270 4.39 33.35 -6.26
C LYS A 270 5.64 33.10 -7.10
N PHE A 271 6.04 31.84 -7.25
CA PHE A 271 7.14 31.44 -8.11
C PHE A 271 6.90 31.83 -9.57
N MET A 272 5.67 31.63 -10.08
CA MET A 272 5.30 32.03 -11.44
C MET A 272 5.21 33.54 -11.64
N GLY A 273 5.23 34.34 -10.57
CA GLY A 273 5.14 35.80 -10.61
C GLY A 273 3.72 36.32 -10.79
N GLN A 274 2.70 35.53 -10.41
CA GLN A 274 1.28 35.86 -10.62
C GLN A 274 0.67 36.73 -9.50
N GLU A 275 1.43 37.11 -8.47
CA GLU A 275 0.96 37.97 -7.36
C GLU A 275 1.38 39.46 -7.46
N GLN A 276 1.62 39.98 -8.66
CA GLN A 276 1.70 41.43 -8.90
C GLN A 276 0.48 41.96 -9.65
N VAL A 277 -0.73 41.60 -9.20
CA VAL A 277 -1.95 42.29 -9.62
C VAL A 277 -2.78 42.59 -8.37
N SER A 278 -3.04 43.89 -8.15
CA SER A 278 -3.92 44.54 -7.17
C SER A 278 -3.31 45.09 -5.86
N LEU A 279 -2.42 46.07 -5.99
CA LEU A 279 -2.38 47.25 -5.12
C LEU A 279 -2.01 48.43 -6.03
N ASP A 280 -2.99 48.99 -6.73
CA ASP A 280 -2.98 50.33 -7.35
C ASP A 280 -4.16 50.41 -8.33
N GLN A 281 -5.39 50.44 -7.79
CA GLN A 281 -6.53 51.15 -8.37
C GLN A 281 -7.42 51.62 -7.20
N GLU A 282 -6.90 52.61 -6.46
CA GLU A 282 -7.72 53.70 -5.93
C GLU A 282 -7.89 54.77 -7.02
#